data_AF-A0A2R4QHC1-F1
#
_entry.id   AF-A0A2R4QHC1-F1
#
_cell.length_a   1.000
_cell.length_b   1.000
_cell.length_c   1.000
_cell.angle_alpha   90.00
_cell.angle_beta   90.00
_cell.angle_gamma   90.00
#
_symmetry.space_group_name_H-M   'P 1'
#
loop_
_entity.id
_entity.type
_entity.pdbx_description
1 polymer ?
#
loop_
_entity_poly.entity_id
_entity_poly.type
_entity_poly.pdbx_seq_one_letter_code
_entity_poly.pdbx_strand_id
1 'polypeptide(L)'
;FHTLGLYVHNDTCVAFGFPENQLLIDPVFAQIVQAASGKFETGLDILLSEPATVASIASSKIWLLGWLTGINSQQSTVFLPIGPGDFLAHHAISLGLHTTTLILVKGALDARESKLLPDKKDFGYSFPCDGP
;
A
#
# COMPACT_ATOMS: atom_id res chain seq x y z
N PHE A 1 0.24 -13.30 -7.79
CA PHE A 1 0.28 -13.39 -9.26
C PHE A 1 0.55 -12.03 -9.91
N HIS A 2 -0.36 -11.06 -9.82
CA HIS A 2 -0.25 -9.80 -10.56
C HIS A 2 1.00 -8.94 -10.24
N THR A 3 1.35 -8.74 -8.97
CA THR A 3 2.53 -7.94 -8.59
C THR A 3 3.82 -8.48 -9.20
N LEU A 4 4.07 -9.78 -9.04
CA LEU A 4 5.24 -10.44 -9.63
C LEU A 4 5.20 -10.40 -11.16
N GLY A 5 4.01 -10.62 -11.75
CA GLY A 5 3.84 -10.55 -13.20
C GLY A 5 4.20 -9.19 -13.77
N LEU A 6 3.82 -8.09 -13.10
CA LEU A 6 4.18 -6.74 -13.52
C LEU A 6 5.68 -6.46 -13.39
N TYR A 7 6.34 -6.90 -12.31
CA TYR A 7 7.79 -6.79 -12.19
C TYR A 7 8.51 -7.52 -13.33
N VAL A 8 8.15 -8.79 -13.57
CA VAL A 8 8.75 -9.60 -14.64
C VAL A 8 8.49 -8.98 -16.01
N HIS A 9 7.26 -8.53 -16.29
CA HIS A 9 6.92 -7.82 -17.53
C HIS A 9 7.82 -6.59 -17.73
N ASN A 10 7.88 -5.71 -16.73
CA ASN A 10 8.66 -4.47 -16.80
C ASN A 10 10.17 -4.72 -16.96
N ASP A 11 10.71 -5.75 -16.29
CA ASP A 11 12.11 -6.16 -16.47
C ASP A 11 12.37 -6.68 -17.89
N THR A 12 11.46 -7.48 -18.45
CA THR A 12 11.61 -7.99 -19.83
C THR A 12 11.53 -6.87 -20.88
N CYS A 13 10.64 -5.90 -20.71
CA CYS A 13 10.55 -4.73 -21.60
C CYS A 13 11.86 -3.93 -21.61
N VAL A 14 12.44 -3.67 -20.43
CA VAL A 14 13.72 -2.96 -20.31
C VAL A 14 14.87 -3.78 -20.88
N ALA A 15 14.93 -5.08 -20.58
CA ALA A 15 15.97 -5.96 -21.08
C ALA A 15 15.98 -6.05 -22.62
N PHE A 16 14.81 -5.95 -23.26
CA PHE A 16 14.69 -5.90 -24.72
C PHE A 16 14.85 -4.49 -25.33
N GLY A 17 15.12 -3.46 -24.52
CA GLY A 17 15.36 -2.10 -25.00
C GLY A 17 14.11 -1.30 -25.33
N PHE A 18 12.94 -1.72 -24.83
CA PHE A 18 11.65 -1.04 -25.02
C PHE A 18 11.06 -0.57 -23.67
N PRO A 19 11.71 0.35 -22.94
CA PRO A 19 11.23 0.82 -21.63
C PRO A 19 9.84 1.49 -21.70
N GLU A 20 9.46 2.05 -22.85
CA GLU A 20 8.13 2.63 -23.08
C GLU A 20 6.99 1.61 -23.04
N ASN A 21 7.31 0.31 -23.20
CA ASN A 21 6.33 -0.78 -23.12
C ASN A 21 6.11 -1.28 -21.68
N GLN A 22 6.77 -0.65 -20.69
CA GLN A 22 6.48 -0.90 -19.28
C GLN A 22 5.04 -0.50 -18.95
N LEU A 23 4.44 -1.25 -18.03
CA LEU A 23 3.15 -0.90 -17.44
C LEU A 23 3.41 -0.12 -16.15
N LEU A 24 3.42 1.20 -16.29
CA LEU A 24 3.60 2.14 -15.19
C LEU A 24 2.23 2.65 -14.73
N ILE A 25 1.77 2.12 -13.59
CA ILE A 25 0.45 2.45 -13.04
C ILE A 25 0.63 3.50 -11.95
N ASP A 26 0.01 4.67 -12.13
CA ASP A 26 0.05 5.72 -11.10
C ASP A 26 -0.81 5.36 -9.88
N PRO A 27 -0.32 5.64 -8.66
CA PRO A 27 -1.06 5.40 -7.42
C PRO A 27 -2.10 6.50 -7.17
N VAL A 28 -3.08 6.65 -8.07
CA VAL A 28 -4.07 7.76 -8.05
C VAL A 28 -4.78 7.89 -6.70
N PHE A 29 -5.14 6.78 -6.04
CA PHE A 29 -5.78 6.86 -4.73
C PHE A 29 -4.88 7.45 -3.64
N ALA A 30 -3.59 7.16 -3.67
CA ALA A 30 -2.66 7.74 -2.72
C ALA A 30 -2.35 9.21 -3.08
N GLN A 31 -2.32 9.56 -4.37
CA GLN A 31 -2.19 10.96 -4.83
C GLN A 31 -3.42 11.79 -4.44
N ILE A 32 -4.63 11.23 -4.48
CA ILE A 32 -5.85 11.85 -3.95
C ILE A 32 -5.72 12.14 -2.46
N VAL A 33 -5.14 11.22 -1.67
CA VAL A 33 -4.90 11.48 -0.24
C VAL A 33 -3.89 12.61 -0.03
N GLN A 34 -2.83 12.67 -0.85
CA GLN A 34 -1.87 13.78 -0.82
C GLN A 34 -2.53 15.12 -1.15
N ALA A 35 -3.32 15.18 -2.22
CA ALA A 35 -4.07 16.36 -2.63
C ALA A 35 -5.08 16.79 -1.57
N ALA A 36 -5.87 15.84 -1.07
CA ALA A 36 -6.84 16.07 0.00
C ALA A 36 -6.18 16.62 1.28
N SER A 37 -4.91 16.27 1.50
CA SER A 37 -4.07 16.76 2.59
C SER A 37 -3.38 18.09 2.28
N GLY A 38 -3.57 18.70 1.10
CA GLY A 38 -3.02 20.01 0.76
C GLY A 38 -1.69 20.00 0.00
N LYS A 39 -1.28 18.87 -0.58
CA LYS A 39 -0.15 18.79 -1.50
C LYS A 39 -0.56 19.32 -2.87
N PHE A 40 0.17 20.29 -3.42
CA PHE A 40 -0.17 20.90 -4.73
C PHE A 40 0.43 20.15 -5.93
N GLU A 41 1.52 19.41 -5.72
CA GLU A 41 2.30 18.75 -6.78
C GLU A 41 1.50 17.69 -7.56
N THR A 42 0.44 17.14 -6.98
CA THR A 42 -0.42 16.14 -7.64
C THR A 42 -1.34 16.73 -8.70
N GLY A 43 -1.50 18.06 -8.77
CA GLY A 43 -2.37 18.73 -9.75
C GLY A 43 -3.86 18.46 -9.60
N LEU A 44 -4.28 18.04 -8.39
CA LEU A 44 -5.67 17.74 -8.05
C LEU A 44 -6.17 18.80 -7.06
N ASP A 45 -7.18 19.57 -7.45
CA ASP A 45 -7.77 20.64 -6.64
C ASP A 45 -8.95 20.08 -5.82
N ILE A 46 -8.65 19.43 -4.70
CA ILE A 46 -9.64 18.80 -3.81
C ILE A 46 -9.34 19.07 -2.34
N LEU A 47 -10.38 19.32 -1.55
CA LEU A 47 -10.28 19.58 -0.11
C LEU A 47 -9.19 20.63 0.20
N LEU A 48 -8.11 20.25 0.90
CA LEU A 48 -7.11 21.19 1.40
C LEU A 48 -6.13 21.70 0.34
N SER A 49 -6.05 21.07 -0.84
CA SER A 49 -5.25 21.63 -1.94
C SER A 49 -5.95 22.80 -2.64
N GLU A 50 -7.27 22.93 -2.49
CA GLU A 50 -8.05 24.04 -3.03
C GLU A 50 -8.40 25.04 -1.92
N PRO A 51 -7.91 26.30 -1.98
CA PRO A 51 -8.11 27.29 -0.93
C PRO A 51 -9.58 27.70 -0.73
N ALA A 52 -10.44 27.57 -1.75
CA ALA A 52 -11.85 27.97 -1.69
C ALA A 52 -12.78 26.90 -1.07
N THR A 53 -12.28 25.71 -0.71
CA THR A 53 -13.14 24.70 -0.09
C THR A 53 -13.53 25.07 1.34
N VAL A 54 -14.68 24.54 1.79
CA VAL A 54 -15.15 24.70 3.17
C VAL A 54 -14.10 24.21 4.19
N ALA A 55 -13.38 23.13 3.87
CA ALA A 55 -12.35 22.57 4.74
C ALA A 55 -11.15 23.53 4.89
N SER A 56 -10.69 24.12 3.78
CA SER A 56 -9.59 25.09 3.77
C SER A 56 -9.98 26.37 4.51
N ILE A 57 -11.16 26.93 4.22
CA ILE A 57 -11.63 28.18 4.84
C ILE A 57 -11.78 28.02 6.36
N ALA A 58 -12.38 26.92 6.82
CA ALA A 58 -12.65 26.69 8.24
C ALA A 58 -11.37 26.57 9.09
N SER A 59 -10.27 26.05 8.52
CA SER A 59 -9.02 25.78 9.23
C SER A 59 -7.90 26.81 8.98
N SER A 60 -8.11 27.72 8.02
CA SER A 60 -7.13 28.71 7.54
C SER A 60 -6.48 29.58 8.60
N LYS A 61 -7.16 29.89 9.71
CA LYS A 61 -6.71 30.85 10.74
C LYS A 61 -5.94 30.23 11.91
N ILE A 62 -5.76 28.91 11.94
CA ILE A 62 -5.17 28.22 13.09
C ILE A 62 -3.91 27.45 12.68
N TRP A 63 -4.07 26.25 12.12
CA TRP A 63 -2.97 25.32 11.86
C TRP A 63 -2.65 25.18 10.37
N LEU A 64 -3.62 25.48 9.49
CA LEU A 64 -3.53 25.14 8.07
C LEU A 64 -2.35 25.81 7.37
N LEU A 65 -2.03 27.07 7.69
CA LEU A 65 -0.91 27.77 7.06
C LEU A 65 0.44 27.08 7.33
N GLY A 66 0.69 26.69 8.58
CA GLY A 66 1.91 25.96 8.96
C GLY A 66 1.96 24.58 8.32
N TRP A 67 0.83 23.88 8.28
CA TRP A 67 0.71 22.60 7.62
C TRP A 67 0.98 22.68 6.11
N LEU A 68 0.34 23.60 5.40
CA LEU A 68 0.53 23.78 3.95
C LEU A 68 1.96 24.18 3.61
N THR A 69 2.61 24.98 4.46
CA THR A 69 4.04 25.31 4.33
C THR A 69 4.90 24.04 4.50
N GLY A 70 4.58 23.20 5.49
CA GLY A 70 5.32 21.98 5.78
C GLY A 70 5.16 20.90 4.71
N ILE A 71 3.94 20.61 4.24
CA ILE A 71 3.68 19.55 3.26
C ILE A 71 4.21 19.90 1.85
N ASN A 72 4.26 21.19 1.50
CA ASN A 72 4.75 21.67 0.20
C ASN A 72 6.21 22.14 0.21
N SER A 73 6.92 22.03 1.34
CA SER A 73 8.36 22.31 1.38
C SER A 73 9.15 21.22 0.65
N GLN A 74 10.11 21.61 -0.19
CA GLN A 74 11.01 20.69 -0.91
C GLN A 74 11.93 19.88 0.02
N GLN A 75 12.12 20.34 1.26
CA GLN A 75 12.93 19.65 2.28
C GLN A 75 12.07 18.76 3.20
N SER A 76 10.76 18.69 2.96
CA SER A 76 9.85 17.92 3.78
C SER A 76 9.91 16.44 3.45
N THR A 77 9.89 15.61 4.49
CA THR A 77 9.67 14.17 4.37
C THR A 77 8.20 13.80 4.51
N VAL A 78 7.33 14.79 4.78
CA VAL A 78 5.89 14.58 4.96
C VAL A 78 5.23 14.53 3.58
N PHE A 79 4.55 13.41 3.28
CA PHE A 79 3.94 13.14 1.98
C PHE A 79 4.93 13.37 0.81
N LEU A 80 5.95 12.51 0.75
CA LEU A 80 6.88 12.45 -0.38
C LEU A 80 6.13 12.19 -1.70
N PRO A 81 6.60 12.71 -2.83
CA PRO A 81 6.02 12.39 -4.14
C PRO A 81 6.02 10.88 -4.36
N ILE A 82 4.89 10.36 -4.85
CA ILE A 82 4.69 8.93 -5.10
C ILE A 82 4.40 8.68 -6.57
N GLY A 83 4.95 7.60 -7.08
CA GLY A 83 4.81 7.21 -8.48
C GLY A 83 4.58 5.71 -8.68
N PRO A 84 4.73 5.24 -9.93
CA PRO A 84 4.50 3.85 -10.29
C PRO A 84 5.38 2.84 -9.56
N GLY A 85 6.60 3.22 -9.18
CA GLY A 85 7.48 2.39 -8.36
C GLY A 85 6.90 2.14 -6.97
N ASP A 86 6.38 3.18 -6.32
CA ASP A 86 5.72 3.09 -5.02
C ASP A 86 4.45 2.25 -5.09
N PHE A 87 3.69 2.35 -6.17
CA PHE A 87 2.51 1.51 -6.43
C PHE A 87 2.90 0.02 -6.37
N LEU A 88 3.91 -0.40 -7.12
CA LEU A 88 4.34 -1.81 -7.15
C LEU A 88 4.88 -2.27 -5.80
N ALA A 89 5.68 -1.44 -5.12
CA ALA A 89 6.23 -1.75 -3.81
C ALA A 89 5.12 -1.93 -2.75
N HIS A 90 4.12 -1.04 -2.71
CA HIS A 90 2.99 -1.17 -1.79
C HIS A 90 2.14 -2.41 -2.08
N HIS A 91 1.98 -2.81 -3.34
CA HIS A 91 1.31 -4.07 -3.68
C HIS A 91 2.11 -5.30 -3.25
N ALA A 92 3.45 -5.23 -3.27
CA ALA A 92 4.30 -6.30 -2.73
C ALA A 92 4.19 -6.39 -1.20
N ILE A 93 4.17 -5.25 -0.50
CA ILE A 93 3.93 -5.18 0.96
C ILE A 93 2.55 -5.78 1.29
N SER A 94 1.52 -5.38 0.55
CA SER A 94 0.16 -5.92 0.72
C SER A 94 0.13 -7.44 0.54
N LEU A 95 0.81 -7.97 -0.48
CA LEU A 95 0.94 -9.41 -0.68
C LEU A 95 1.59 -10.10 0.53
N GLY A 96 2.68 -9.55 1.05
CA GLY A 96 3.36 -10.06 2.25
C GLY A 96 2.45 -10.06 3.49
N LEU A 97 1.73 -8.96 3.73
CA LEU A 97 0.81 -8.82 4.85
C LEU A 97 -0.37 -9.81 4.77
N HIS A 98 -0.98 -9.95 3.59
CA HIS A 98 -2.09 -10.88 3.40
C HIS A 98 -1.63 -12.34 3.50
N THR A 99 -0.47 -12.69 2.95
CA THR A 99 0.07 -14.06 3.03
C THR A 99 0.45 -14.42 4.46
N THR A 100 1.11 -13.52 5.19
CA THR A 100 1.47 -13.72 6.61
C THR A 100 0.21 -13.87 7.46
N THR A 101 -0.77 -12.99 7.28
CA THR A 101 -2.07 -13.06 7.96
C THR A 101 -2.77 -14.38 7.64
N LEU A 102 -2.80 -14.82 6.38
CA LEU A 102 -3.40 -16.09 5.98
C LEU A 102 -2.75 -17.27 6.70
N ILE A 103 -1.42 -17.34 6.75
CA ILE A 103 -0.69 -18.41 7.44
C ILE A 103 -1.05 -18.46 8.93
N LEU A 104 -1.00 -17.30 9.60
CA LEU A 104 -1.29 -17.21 11.04
C LEU A 104 -2.75 -17.52 11.36
N VAL A 105 -3.68 -16.92 10.62
CA VAL A 105 -5.13 -17.13 10.82
C VAL A 105 -5.51 -18.55 10.50
N LYS A 106 -5.01 -19.13 9.40
CA LYS A 106 -5.29 -20.52 9.05
C LYS A 106 -4.75 -21.49 10.10
N GLY A 107 -3.53 -21.25 10.59
CA GLY A 107 -2.96 -22.03 11.69
C GLY A 107 -3.79 -21.96 12.96
N ALA A 108 -4.31 -20.78 13.31
CA ALA A 108 -5.17 -20.59 14.49
C ALA A 108 -6.55 -21.24 14.32
N LEU A 109 -7.19 -21.09 13.16
CA LEU A 109 -8.52 -21.65 12.89
C LEU A 109 -8.50 -23.19 12.83
N ASP A 110 -7.45 -23.78 12.27
CA ASP A 110 -7.29 -25.24 12.17
C ASP A 110 -6.55 -25.87 13.36
N ALA A 111 -6.33 -25.10 14.44
CA ALA A 111 -5.55 -25.56 15.59
C ALA A 111 -6.27 -26.70 16.34
N ARG A 112 -7.61 -26.68 16.39
CA ARG A 112 -8.39 -27.69 17.13
C ARG A 112 -8.70 -28.93 16.30
N GLU A 113 -9.04 -28.73 15.03
CA GLU A 113 -9.38 -29.80 14.10
C GLU A 113 -9.19 -29.31 12.67
N SER A 114 -8.97 -30.26 11.77
CA SER A 114 -9.00 -30.05 10.33
C SER A 114 -9.55 -31.31 9.68
N LYS A 115 -9.94 -31.25 8.41
CA LYS A 115 -10.40 -32.48 7.71
C LYS A 115 -9.33 -33.57 7.65
N LEU A 116 -8.05 -33.18 7.59
CA LEU A 116 -6.92 -34.11 7.55
C LEU A 116 -6.65 -34.75 8.93
N LEU A 117 -6.71 -33.94 9.99
CA LEU A 117 -6.47 -34.36 11.38
C LEU A 117 -7.62 -33.83 12.27
N PRO A 118 -8.72 -34.60 12.45
CA PRO A 118 -9.91 -34.15 13.16
C PRO A 118 -9.73 -34.01 14.68
N ASP A 119 -8.77 -34.71 15.25
CA ASP A 119 -8.47 -34.79 16.68
C ASP A 119 -7.21 -33.99 17.06
N LYS A 120 -6.79 -33.02 16.23
CA LYS A 120 -5.57 -32.22 16.44
C LYS A 120 -5.47 -31.58 17.83
N LYS A 121 -6.60 -31.16 18.41
CA LYS A 121 -6.68 -30.60 19.76
C LYS A 121 -6.09 -31.52 20.84
N ASP A 122 -6.07 -32.83 20.63
CA ASP A 122 -5.63 -33.82 21.61
C ASP A 122 -4.10 -33.96 21.65
N PHE A 123 -3.39 -33.43 20.65
CA PHE A 123 -1.92 -33.42 20.57
C PHE A 123 -1.27 -32.15 21.16
N GLY A 124 -2.06 -31.09 21.37
CA GLY A 124 -1.56 -29.79 21.85
C GLY A 124 -1.02 -28.88 20.74
N TYR A 125 -0.33 -27.80 21.14
CA TYR A 125 0.09 -26.73 20.21
C TYR A 125 1.27 -27.10 19.30
N SER A 126 2.19 -27.94 19.79
CA SER A 126 3.41 -28.32 19.07
C SER A 126 3.62 -29.83 19.13
N PHE A 127 3.56 -30.48 17.97
CA PHE A 127 3.79 -31.92 17.77
C PHE A 127 4.45 -32.12 16.39
N PRO A 128 5.21 -33.21 16.18
CA PRO A 128 5.98 -33.38 14.94
C PRO A 128 5.11 -33.66 13.70
N CYS A 129 4.23 -34.66 13.77
CA CYS A 129 3.28 -35.06 12.72
C CYS A 129 2.30 -36.13 13.26
N ASP A 130 1.34 -36.57 12.42
CA ASP A 130 0.41 -37.68 12.68
C ASP A 130 0.75 -38.93 11.83
N GLY A 131 2.02 -39.31 11.79
CA GLY A 131 2.48 -40.49 11.02
C GLY A 131 2.58 -40.29 9.49
N PRO A 132 3.01 -41.34 8.75
CA PRO A 132 3.08 -41.35 7.29
C PRO A 132 1.73 -41.65 6.59
#